data_AF-A0AA46RZQ2-F1
#
_entry.id   AF-A0AA46RZQ2-F1
#
_cell.length_a   1.000
_cell.length_b   1.000
_cell.length_c   1.000
_cell.angle_alpha   90.00
_cell.angle_beta   90.00
_cell.angle_gamma   90.00
#
_symmetry.space_group_name_H-M   'P 1'
#
loop_
_entity.id
_entity.type
_entity.pdbx_description
1 polymer ?
#
loop_
_entity_poly.entity_id
_entity_poly.type
_entity_poly.pdbx_seq_one_letter_code
_entity_poly.pdbx_strand_id
1 'polypeptide(L)'
;MNRDFKDELEVHTMDIWELATKIRQEARSKRKIRINLTRSAKMYNWIQEPKGKDKEIIEKYYCGVKIIMNDGKILLENVYTLEEIYLKIDELAESLNMEKIDEYYYVPKNKTGADLKNKNQSDLGKFVYNQLGIGAKVWFIENVKEWFWLHKEDGMIKLETGEEFY
;
A
#
# COMPACT_ATOMS: atom_id res chain seq x y z
N MET A 1 -3.80 -66.93 38.23
CA MET A 1 -3.40 -65.81 39.12
C MET A 1 -3.06 -64.65 38.19
N ASN A 2 -3.84 -63.57 38.27
CA ASN A 2 -3.67 -62.36 37.48
C ASN A 2 -2.32 -61.69 37.75
N ARG A 3 -1.59 -61.41 36.68
CA ARG A 3 -0.78 -60.21 36.40
C ARG A 3 -0.29 -60.35 34.96
N ASP A 4 0.05 -59.25 34.30
CA ASP A 4 0.64 -59.20 32.94
C ASP A 4 -0.33 -59.04 31.75
N PHE A 5 -1.56 -58.57 31.97
CA PHE A 5 -2.41 -58.00 30.89
C PHE A 5 -2.69 -56.49 31.09
N LYS A 6 -1.87 -55.81 31.90
CA LYS A 6 -1.99 -54.37 32.18
C LYS A 6 -0.82 -53.53 31.68
N ASP A 7 0.30 -54.14 31.31
CA ASP A 7 1.52 -53.40 30.95
C ASP A 7 1.69 -53.23 29.42
N GLU A 8 0.80 -53.81 28.59
CA GLU A 8 0.82 -53.63 27.13
C GLU A 8 -0.14 -52.53 26.62
N LEU A 9 -0.88 -51.86 27.50
CA LEU A 9 -1.81 -50.79 27.12
C LEU A 9 -1.33 -49.37 27.45
N GLU A 10 -0.13 -49.22 28.03
CA GLU A 10 0.46 -47.91 28.35
C GLU A 10 1.55 -47.42 27.38
N VAL A 11 1.78 -48.11 26.25
CA VAL A 11 2.87 -47.72 25.31
C VAL A 11 2.37 -47.01 24.03
N HIS A 12 1.06 -46.88 23.80
CA HIS A 12 0.57 -46.31 22.52
C HIS A 12 -0.50 -45.22 22.61
N THR A 13 -0.63 -44.53 23.74
CA THR A 13 -1.50 -43.34 23.84
C THR A 13 -0.75 -42.02 23.69
N MET A 14 0.59 -42.04 23.72
CA MET A 14 1.41 -40.82 23.57
C MET A 14 1.57 -40.34 22.13
N ASP A 15 1.28 -41.13 21.10
CA ASP A 15 1.61 -40.71 19.73
C ASP A 15 0.49 -39.97 18.99
N ILE A 16 -0.80 -40.21 19.30
CA ILE A 16 -1.90 -39.65 18.49
C ILE A 16 -2.13 -38.16 18.81
N TRP A 17 -2.12 -37.78 20.10
CA TRP A 17 -2.30 -36.37 20.50
C TRP A 17 -1.07 -35.52 20.14
N GLU A 18 0.14 -36.06 20.27
CA GLU A 18 1.36 -35.38 19.82
C GLU A 18 1.41 -35.24 18.28
N LEU A 19 1.05 -36.29 17.52
CA LEU A 19 0.91 -36.19 16.06
C LEU A 19 -0.14 -35.14 15.68
N ALA A 20 -1.31 -35.16 16.29
CA ALA A 20 -2.38 -34.20 15.99
C ALA A 20 -1.93 -32.75 16.28
N THR A 21 -1.12 -32.55 17.32
CA THR A 21 -0.58 -31.24 17.68
C THR A 21 0.49 -30.80 16.69
N LYS A 22 1.41 -31.69 16.28
CA LYS A 22 2.41 -31.42 15.22
C LYS A 22 1.73 -31.08 13.89
N ILE A 23 0.73 -31.86 13.47
CA ILE A 23 -0.05 -31.60 12.24
C ILE A 23 -0.76 -30.24 12.32
N ARG A 24 -1.35 -29.87 13.46
CA ARG A 24 -1.98 -28.55 13.64
C ARG A 24 -0.97 -27.41 13.59
N GLN A 25 0.20 -27.55 14.20
CA GLN A 25 1.27 -26.55 14.14
C GLN A 25 1.84 -26.40 12.74
N GLU A 26 2.03 -27.50 12.03
CA GLU A 26 2.52 -27.51 10.65
C GLU A 26 1.46 -26.90 9.70
N ALA A 27 0.18 -27.22 9.88
CA ALA A 27 -0.91 -26.59 9.13
C ALA A 27 -1.02 -25.09 9.41
N ARG A 28 -0.84 -24.65 10.66
CA ARG A 28 -0.82 -23.23 11.03
C ARG A 28 0.39 -22.49 10.43
N SER A 29 1.55 -23.14 10.40
CA SER A 29 2.78 -22.62 9.79
C SER A 29 2.64 -22.53 8.27
N LYS A 30 2.15 -23.58 7.61
CA LYS A 30 1.84 -23.59 6.18
C LYS A 30 0.78 -22.55 5.81
N ARG A 31 -0.24 -22.35 6.66
CA ARG A 31 -1.26 -21.30 6.47
C ARG A 31 -0.66 -19.90 6.63
N LYS A 32 0.23 -19.68 7.59
CA LYS A 32 0.93 -18.41 7.79
C LYS A 32 1.88 -18.09 6.64
N ILE A 33 2.65 -19.08 6.17
CA ILE A 33 3.51 -18.98 4.98
C ILE A 33 2.66 -18.70 3.74
N ARG A 34 1.54 -19.42 3.54
CA ARG A 34 0.62 -19.17 2.43
C ARG A 34 0.06 -17.76 2.48
N ILE A 35 -0.44 -17.29 3.63
CA ILE A 35 -0.94 -15.91 3.79
C ILE A 35 0.16 -14.88 3.48
N ASN A 36 1.39 -15.12 3.92
CA ASN A 36 2.53 -14.24 3.62
C ASN A 36 2.91 -14.26 2.13
N LEU A 37 2.91 -15.42 1.48
CA LEU A 37 3.15 -15.55 0.05
C LEU A 37 2.02 -14.93 -0.77
N THR A 38 0.75 -15.07 -0.37
CA THR A 38 -0.36 -14.42 -1.05
C THR A 38 -0.33 -12.90 -0.84
N ARG A 39 0.04 -12.41 0.35
CA ARG A 39 0.26 -10.97 0.60
C ARG A 39 1.44 -10.43 -0.19
N SER A 40 2.53 -11.18 -0.26
CA SER A 40 3.72 -10.84 -1.04
C SER A 40 3.40 -10.81 -2.54
N ALA A 41 2.72 -11.83 -3.07
CA ALA A 41 2.28 -11.88 -4.47
C ALA A 41 1.24 -10.79 -4.81
N LYS A 42 0.33 -10.46 -3.87
CA LYS A 42 -0.57 -9.30 -4.03
C LYS A 42 0.19 -7.96 -4.01
N MET A 43 1.21 -7.80 -3.17
CA MET A 43 2.09 -6.63 -3.16
C MET A 43 2.85 -6.47 -4.47
N TYR A 44 3.34 -7.56 -5.07
CA TYR A 44 4.04 -7.52 -6.37
C TYR A 44 3.13 -7.07 -7.53
N ASN A 45 1.82 -7.33 -7.46
CA ASN A 45 0.88 -6.83 -8.48
C ASN A 45 0.63 -5.32 -8.43
N TRP A 46 1.05 -4.64 -7.35
CA TRP A 46 0.87 -3.20 -7.17
C TRP A 46 2.09 -2.39 -7.59
N ILE A 47 3.21 -3.07 -7.82
CA ILE A 47 4.46 -2.44 -8.25
C ILE A 47 4.48 -2.37 -9.78
N GLN A 48 4.48 -1.15 -10.30
CA GLN A 48 4.66 -0.90 -11.74
C GLN A 48 6.09 -0.50 -12.03
N GLU A 49 6.62 -0.96 -13.16
CA GLU A 49 7.92 -0.51 -13.65
C GLU A 49 7.85 0.97 -14.06
N PRO A 50 8.66 1.85 -13.46
CA PRO A 50 8.68 3.25 -13.84
C PRO A 50 9.24 3.42 -15.25
N LYS A 51 8.55 4.23 -16.08
CA LYS A 51 8.94 4.53 -17.45
C LYS A 51 8.90 6.04 -17.70
N GLY A 52 9.74 6.51 -18.62
CA GLY A 52 9.80 7.92 -18.99
C GLY A 52 9.96 8.83 -17.77
N LYS A 53 8.99 9.74 -17.58
CA LYS A 53 9.02 10.75 -16.53
C LYS A 53 8.92 10.18 -15.11
N ASP A 54 8.26 9.02 -14.95
CA ASP A 54 8.20 8.33 -13.65
C ASP A 54 9.61 7.96 -13.16
N LYS A 55 10.47 7.48 -14.08
CA LYS A 55 11.85 7.10 -13.78
C LYS A 55 12.70 8.32 -13.44
N GLU A 56 12.56 9.40 -14.20
CA GLU A 56 13.26 10.67 -13.95
C GLU A 56 12.98 11.22 -12.55
N ILE A 57 11.72 11.16 -12.12
CA ILE A 57 11.30 11.65 -10.81
C ILE A 57 11.84 10.75 -9.69
N ILE A 58 11.77 9.42 -9.84
CA ILE A 58 12.28 8.45 -8.84
C ILE A 58 13.81 8.53 -8.70
N GLU A 59 14.53 8.80 -9.79
CA GLU A 59 15.99 8.96 -9.73
C GLU A 59 16.39 10.25 -9.01
N LYS A 60 15.68 11.34 -9.31
CA LYS A 60 15.93 12.70 -8.81
C LYS A 60 15.44 12.91 -7.38
N TYR A 61 14.30 12.33 -7.00
CA TYR A 61 13.64 12.51 -5.72
C TYR A 61 13.51 11.19 -4.98
N TYR A 62 13.68 11.23 -3.66
CA TYR A 62 13.57 10.03 -2.83
C TYR A 62 12.15 9.44 -2.84
N CYS A 63 11.12 10.29 -2.81
CA CYS A 63 9.73 9.90 -2.90
C CYS A 63 8.86 11.00 -3.55
N GLY A 64 7.68 10.61 -4.01
CA GLY A 64 6.68 11.51 -4.58
C GLY A 64 5.33 10.82 -4.77
N VAL A 65 4.38 11.51 -5.39
CA VAL A 65 3.09 10.96 -5.76
C VAL A 65 2.71 11.41 -7.16
N LYS A 66 2.09 10.51 -7.91
CA LYS A 66 1.47 10.76 -9.21
C LYS A 66 -0.05 10.66 -9.06
N ILE A 67 -0.75 11.68 -9.52
CA ILE A 67 -2.21 11.80 -9.40
C ILE A 67 -2.79 12.13 -10.78
N ILE A 68 -3.60 11.23 -11.32
CA ILE A 68 -4.32 11.42 -12.58
C ILE A 68 -5.80 11.30 -12.32
N MET A 69 -6.55 12.35 -12.66
CA MET A 69 -7.99 12.40 -12.51
C MET A 69 -8.69 11.77 -13.72
N ASN A 70 -9.96 11.41 -13.54
CA ASN A 70 -10.80 10.86 -14.58
C ASN A 70 -11.47 12.01 -15.34
N ASP A 71 -10.72 12.62 -16.25
CA ASP A 71 -11.17 13.82 -16.95
C ASP A 71 -12.48 13.59 -17.70
N GLY A 72 -12.66 12.40 -18.30
CA GLY A 72 -13.89 12.04 -18.99
C GLY A 72 -15.10 11.99 -18.06
N LYS A 73 -14.94 11.47 -16.84
CA LYS A 73 -16.00 11.48 -15.82
C LYS A 73 -16.31 12.91 -15.37
N ILE A 74 -15.27 13.68 -15.03
CA ILE A 74 -15.40 15.06 -14.52
C ILE A 74 -16.13 15.94 -15.53
N LEU A 75 -15.72 15.90 -16.80
CA LEU A 75 -16.34 16.67 -17.89
C LEU A 75 -17.79 16.24 -18.17
N LEU A 76 -18.12 14.95 -17.98
CA LEU A 76 -19.45 14.41 -18.24
C LEU A 76 -20.44 14.73 -17.12
N GLU A 77 -20.03 14.58 -15.86
CA GLU A 77 -20.88 14.86 -14.70
C GLU A 77 -21.08 16.36 -14.48
N ASN A 78 -20.11 17.19 -14.91
CA ASN A 78 -20.15 18.64 -14.83
C ASN A 78 -20.41 19.18 -13.41
N VAL A 79 -20.08 18.38 -12.38
CA VAL A 79 -20.12 18.75 -10.96
C VAL A 79 -18.87 19.56 -10.59
N TYR A 80 -17.75 19.27 -11.24
CA TYR A 80 -16.48 19.96 -11.09
C TYR A 80 -15.87 20.24 -12.47
N THR A 81 -15.05 21.27 -12.56
CA THR A 81 -14.14 21.46 -13.70
C THR A 81 -12.77 20.82 -13.42
N LEU A 82 -12.01 20.52 -14.47
CA LEU A 82 -10.63 20.03 -14.33
C LEU A 82 -9.75 21.03 -13.59
N GLU A 83 -9.87 22.31 -13.93
CA GLU A 83 -9.13 23.40 -13.28
C GLU A 83 -9.40 23.44 -11.77
N GLU A 84 -10.66 23.37 -11.34
CA GLU A 84 -11.02 23.37 -9.92
C GLU A 84 -10.46 22.17 -9.16
N ILE A 85 -10.52 20.98 -9.74
CA ILE A 85 -10.03 19.76 -9.08
C ILE A 85 -8.51 19.81 -8.93
N TYR A 86 -7.79 20.16 -10.00
CA TYR A 86 -6.33 20.24 -9.94
C TYR A 86 -5.86 21.39 -9.04
N LEU A 87 -6.56 22.53 -9.04
CA LEU A 87 -6.27 23.63 -8.11
C LEU A 87 -6.42 23.18 -6.65
N LYS A 88 -7.49 22.45 -6.30
CA LYS A 88 -7.67 21.91 -4.94
C LYS A 88 -6.55 20.95 -4.54
N ILE A 89 -6.05 20.14 -5.47
CA ILE A 89 -4.91 19.25 -5.21
C ILE A 89 -3.64 20.07 -4.97
N ASP A 90 -3.40 21.09 -5.80
CA ASP A 90 -2.24 21.98 -5.70
C ASP A 90 -2.24 22.75 -4.37
N GLU A 91 -3.38 23.30 -3.94
CA GLU A 91 -3.53 23.97 -2.64
C GLU A 91 -3.26 23.03 -1.45
N LEU A 92 -3.75 21.79 -1.53
CA LEU A 92 -3.48 20.79 -0.50
C LEU A 92 -2.01 20.40 -0.45
N ALA A 93 -1.40 20.23 -1.63
CA ALA A 93 0.02 19.94 -1.74
C ALA A 93 0.85 21.06 -1.08
N GLU A 94 0.56 22.32 -1.40
CA GLU A 94 1.25 23.45 -0.84
C GLU A 94 1.13 23.52 0.69
N SER A 95 -0.08 23.29 1.22
CA SER A 95 -0.33 23.28 2.67
C SER A 95 0.45 22.21 3.43
N LEU A 96 0.87 21.15 2.74
CA LEU A 96 1.60 20.01 3.30
C LEU A 96 3.07 19.96 2.89
N ASN A 97 3.63 21.11 2.52
CA ASN A 97 5.03 21.23 2.16
C ASN A 97 5.43 20.33 0.98
N MET A 98 4.48 20.07 0.08
CA MET A 98 4.68 19.43 -1.21
C MET A 98 4.82 20.50 -2.29
N GLU A 99 5.48 20.14 -3.39
CA GLU A 99 5.70 20.96 -4.56
C GLU A 99 5.27 20.20 -5.80
N LYS A 100 4.48 20.85 -6.65
CA LYS A 100 4.17 20.37 -7.99
C LYS A 100 5.39 20.57 -8.88
N ILE A 101 5.92 19.48 -9.41
CA ILE A 101 7.08 19.50 -10.31
C ILE A 101 6.71 19.25 -11.77
N ASP A 102 5.50 18.75 -11.99
CA ASP A 102 4.89 18.53 -13.29
C ASP A 102 3.37 18.37 -13.13
N GLU A 103 2.63 18.33 -14.25
CA GLU A 103 1.17 18.37 -14.28
C GLU A 103 0.50 17.41 -13.27
N TYR A 104 1.02 16.18 -13.15
CA TYR A 104 0.46 15.12 -12.30
C TYR A 104 1.36 14.74 -11.12
N TYR A 105 2.48 15.44 -10.91
CA TYR A 105 3.54 14.97 -10.03
C TYR A 105 3.86 15.93 -8.92
N TYR A 106 3.87 15.39 -7.70
CA TYR A 106 4.10 16.13 -6.47
C TYR A 106 5.20 15.47 -5.65
N VAL A 107 6.13 16.27 -5.13
CA VAL A 107 7.25 15.81 -4.31
C VAL A 107 7.40 16.69 -3.06
N PRO A 108 7.97 16.20 -1.96
CA PRO A 108 8.26 17.04 -0.80
C PRO A 108 9.23 18.19 -1.13
N LYS A 109 8.97 19.40 -0.63
CA LYS A 109 9.84 20.59 -0.82
C LYS A 109 11.24 20.41 -0.23
N ASN A 110 11.40 19.56 0.79
CA ASN A 110 12.68 19.31 1.45
C ASN A 110 13.49 18.26 0.67
N LYS A 111 14.20 18.69 -0.38
CA LYS A 111 14.64 17.81 -1.47
C LYS A 111 15.91 16.98 -1.21
N THR A 112 16.80 17.32 -0.28
CA THR A 112 18.15 16.72 -0.23
C THR A 112 18.76 16.63 1.16
N GLY A 113 19.02 15.40 1.63
CA GLY A 113 19.72 15.09 2.88
C GLY A 113 19.38 13.68 3.39
N ALA A 114 20.36 12.95 3.95
CA ALA A 114 20.16 11.61 4.50
C ALA A 114 19.13 11.60 5.65
N ASP A 115 19.02 12.71 6.40
CA ASP A 115 18.09 12.90 7.51
C ASP A 115 16.65 13.26 7.08
N LEU A 116 16.42 13.44 5.77
CA LEU A 116 15.11 13.84 5.24
C LEU A 116 14.26 12.65 4.77
N LYS A 117 14.80 11.43 4.71
CA LYS A 117 14.07 10.21 4.29
C LYS A 117 12.78 10.03 5.12
N ASN A 118 12.88 10.09 6.44
CA ASN A 118 11.74 9.90 7.34
C ASN A 118 10.75 11.08 7.30
N LYS A 119 11.25 12.31 7.22
CA LYS A 119 10.40 13.51 7.16
C LYS A 119 9.63 13.59 5.84
N ASN A 120 10.30 13.34 4.72
CA ASN A 120 9.71 13.36 3.39
C ASN A 120 8.65 12.27 3.21
N GLN A 121 8.90 11.07 3.74
CA GLN A 121 7.89 10.01 3.78
C GLN A 121 6.70 10.39 4.68
N SER A 122 6.93 11.09 5.81
CA SER A 122 5.85 11.54 6.70
C SER A 122 4.97 12.62 6.06
N ASP A 123 5.58 13.63 5.44
CA ASP A 123 4.85 14.72 4.77
C ASP A 123 4.06 14.17 3.57
N LEU A 124 4.67 13.29 2.77
CA LEU A 124 3.99 12.58 1.69
C LEU A 124 2.84 11.69 2.21
N GLY A 125 3.06 10.97 3.32
CA GLY A 125 2.04 10.15 3.96
C GLY A 125 0.84 10.97 4.44
N LYS A 126 1.06 12.17 4.99
CA LYS A 126 -0.03 13.09 5.37
C LYS A 126 -0.81 13.58 4.15
N PHE A 127 -0.12 13.90 3.05
CA PHE A 127 -0.78 14.34 1.82
C PHE A 127 -1.64 13.22 1.22
N VAL A 128 -1.05 12.06 1.05
CA VAL A 128 -1.68 10.89 0.45
C VAL A 128 -2.79 10.33 1.34
N TYR A 129 -2.48 9.96 2.58
CA TYR A 129 -3.44 9.26 3.43
C TYR A 129 -4.32 10.19 4.24
N ASN A 130 -3.82 11.29 4.80
CA ASN A 130 -4.65 12.09 5.71
C ASN A 130 -5.53 13.11 4.98
N GLN A 131 -5.05 13.69 3.87
CA GLN A 131 -5.81 14.71 3.13
C GLN A 131 -6.57 14.15 1.93
N LEU A 132 -5.94 13.28 1.13
CA LEU A 132 -6.57 12.73 -0.08
C LEU A 132 -7.36 11.43 0.20
N GLY A 133 -6.80 10.51 0.98
CA GLY A 133 -7.39 9.18 1.26
C GLY A 133 -8.42 9.14 2.40
N ILE A 134 -7.95 9.05 3.64
CA ILE A 134 -8.73 8.92 4.89
C ILE A 134 -9.49 10.20 5.23
N GLY A 135 -8.98 11.36 4.79
CA GLY A 135 -9.70 12.63 4.85
C GLY A 135 -11.00 12.67 4.02
N ALA A 136 -11.34 11.56 3.34
CA ALA A 136 -12.62 11.29 2.69
C ALA A 136 -13.12 12.46 1.84
N LYS A 137 -12.21 13.03 1.04
CA LYS A 137 -12.61 13.96 0.00
C LYS A 137 -13.27 13.13 -1.10
N VAL A 138 -14.58 12.94 -0.97
CA VAL A 138 -15.44 12.20 -1.91
C VAL A 138 -15.14 12.65 -3.34
N TRP A 139 -15.00 13.97 -3.55
CA TRP A 139 -14.63 14.55 -4.84
C TRP A 139 -13.31 14.01 -5.42
N PHE A 140 -12.33 13.63 -4.59
CA PHE A 140 -11.06 13.08 -5.04
C PHE A 140 -11.20 11.59 -5.33
N ILE A 141 -11.68 10.81 -4.35
CA ILE A 141 -11.77 9.35 -4.44
C ILE A 141 -12.70 8.91 -5.57
N GLU A 142 -13.81 9.60 -5.79
CA GLU A 142 -14.73 9.28 -6.88
C GLU A 142 -14.22 9.67 -8.26
N ASN A 143 -13.28 10.62 -8.34
CA ASN A 143 -12.81 11.17 -9.62
C ASN A 143 -11.37 10.82 -9.95
N VAL A 144 -10.61 10.15 -9.08
CA VAL A 144 -9.23 9.75 -9.39
C VAL A 144 -9.24 8.50 -10.28
N LYS A 145 -8.47 8.54 -11.36
CA LYS A 145 -8.30 7.43 -12.30
C LYS A 145 -7.08 6.59 -11.94
N GLU A 146 -5.97 7.26 -11.68
CA GLU A 146 -4.72 6.63 -11.28
C GLU A 146 -4.05 7.40 -10.15
N TRP A 147 -3.56 6.65 -9.18
CA TRP A 147 -2.90 7.20 -8.02
C TRP A 147 -1.71 6.31 -7.66
N PHE A 148 -0.51 6.87 -7.67
CA PHE A 148 0.72 6.12 -7.40
C PHE A 148 1.59 6.82 -6.37
N TRP A 149 2.12 6.02 -5.46
CA TRP A 149 3.25 6.38 -4.64
C TRP A 149 4.55 6.08 -5.40
N LEU A 150 5.43 7.08 -5.49
CA LEU A 150 6.73 6.96 -6.12
C LEU A 150 7.79 6.83 -5.02
N HIS A 151 8.62 5.81 -5.10
CA HIS A 151 9.68 5.57 -4.13
C HIS A 151 10.96 5.09 -4.82
N LYS A 152 12.10 5.65 -4.42
CA LYS A 152 13.40 5.31 -5.00
C LYS A 152 13.78 3.84 -4.91
N GLU A 153 13.39 3.18 -3.82
CA GLU A 153 13.73 1.79 -3.55
C GLU A 153 12.65 0.82 -4.06
N ASP A 154 11.37 1.22 -4.00
CA ASP A 154 10.24 0.32 -4.30
C ASP A 154 9.61 0.57 -5.69
N GLY A 155 10.05 1.59 -6.41
CA GLY A 155 9.51 1.95 -7.72
C GLY A 155 8.17 2.69 -7.62
N MET A 156 7.19 2.28 -8.44
CA MET A 156 5.84 2.85 -8.42
C MET A 156 4.87 1.89 -7.75
N ILE A 157 4.25 2.31 -6.67
CA ILE A 157 3.23 1.53 -5.97
C ILE A 157 1.87 2.14 -6.27
N LYS A 158 0.97 1.37 -6.90
CA LYS A 158 -0.40 1.80 -7.12
C LYS A 158 -1.14 1.89 -5.78
N LEU A 159 -1.79 3.02 -5.55
CA LEU A 159 -2.62 3.26 -4.37
C LEU A 159 -4.07 2.95 -4.73
N GLU A 160 -4.73 2.15 -3.88
CA GLU A 160 -6.12 1.77 -4.07
C GLU A 160 -7.06 2.79 -3.41
N THR A 161 -8.12 3.14 -4.12
CA THR A 161 -9.22 3.97 -3.63
C THR A 161 -10.24 3.10 -2.90
N GLY A 162 -9.93 2.68 -1.67
CA GLY A 162 -10.89 2.38 -0.60
C GLY A 162 -12.00 1.33 -0.77
N GLU A 163 -12.34 0.80 -1.94
CA GLU A 163 -13.44 -0.17 -2.06
C GLU A 163 -13.11 -1.55 -1.47
N GLU A 164 -11.83 -1.87 -1.26
CA GLU A 164 -11.39 -3.18 -0.74
C GLU A 164 -10.90 -3.16 0.74
N PHE A 165 -11.00 -2.04 1.45
CA PHE A 165 -10.54 -1.91 2.85
C PHE A 165 -11.65 -1.87 3.90
N TYR A 166 -12.92 -2.06 3.50
CA TYR A 166 -14.08 -2.15 4.39
C TYR A 166 -14.67 -3.56 4.43
#